data_AF-A0A0A1WGZ9-F1
#
_entry.id   AF-A0A0A1WGZ9-F1
#
_cell.length_a   1.000
_cell.length_b   1.000
_cell.length_c   1.000
_cell.angle_alpha   90.00
_cell.angle_beta   90.00
_cell.angle_gamma   90.00
#
_symmetry.space_group_name_H-M   'P 1'
#
loop_
_entity.id
_entity.type
_entity.pdbx_description
1 polymer ?
#
loop_
_entity_poly.entity_id
_entity_poly.type
_entity_poly.pdbx_seq_one_letter_code
_entity_poly.pdbx_strand_id
1 'polypeptide(L)'
;MSQASNMRTNLGYFVVICVLGCYASAEDKSVDCNKPPRYIPFHMCCSVPDLSTEELMKQCAKFDHSQYQHYPPHMHGLHHHPCLIECIFNKTEVISDNGEPDVDKFSALLDTTVKDNEEMAAIMEAAFETCAEKMSDLKAMITEEMSKNPEYAEKMANHRMQAGCLPYGAVLMNCVHTETFENCPASVWNDSTECNTVRDFINECKRV
;
A
#
# COMPACT_ATOMS: atom_id res chain seq x y z
N MET A 1 -54.99 -48.59 -11.87
CA MET A 1 -53.60 -48.35 -11.44
C MET A 1 -52.87 -47.59 -12.54
N SER A 2 -52.84 -46.26 -12.53
CA SER A 2 -51.85 -45.49 -13.31
C SER A 2 -51.89 -44.00 -12.93
N GLN A 3 -51.37 -43.63 -11.76
CA GLN A 3 -51.19 -42.22 -11.39
C GLN A 3 -49.96 -41.97 -10.49
N ALA A 4 -49.04 -42.94 -10.36
CA ALA A 4 -47.87 -42.81 -9.50
C ALA A 4 -46.55 -42.52 -10.24
N SER A 5 -46.54 -42.60 -11.58
CA SER A 5 -45.28 -42.52 -12.35
C SER A 5 -44.86 -41.10 -12.78
N ASN A 6 -45.76 -40.12 -12.79
CA ASN A 6 -45.47 -38.77 -13.31
C ASN A 6 -44.97 -37.76 -12.26
N MET A 7 -45.07 -38.08 -10.96
CA MET A 7 -44.72 -37.13 -9.90
C MET A 7 -43.24 -37.18 -9.52
N ARG A 8 -42.58 -38.35 -9.65
CA ARG A 8 -41.15 -38.52 -9.34
C ARG A 8 -40.22 -37.92 -10.39
N THR A 9 -40.60 -37.96 -11.67
CA THR A 9 -39.79 -37.42 -12.77
C THR A 9 -39.77 -35.90 -12.77
N ASN A 10 -40.89 -35.26 -12.39
CA ASN A 10 -40.96 -33.79 -12.25
C ASN A 10 -40.14 -33.28 -11.06
N LEU A 11 -40.15 -33.98 -9.92
CA LEU A 11 -39.39 -33.54 -8.75
C LEU A 11 -37.87 -33.57 -8.98
N GLY A 12 -37.36 -34.60 -9.69
CA GLY A 12 -35.96 -34.68 -10.06
C GLY A 12 -35.52 -33.60 -11.06
N TYR A 13 -36.40 -33.26 -12.02
CA TYR A 13 -36.13 -32.23 -13.02
C TYR A 13 -36.06 -30.82 -12.39
N PHE A 14 -36.94 -30.52 -11.44
CA PHE A 14 -36.92 -29.26 -10.69
C PHE A 14 -35.67 -29.12 -9.82
N VAL A 15 -35.21 -30.19 -9.16
CA VAL A 15 -33.99 -30.15 -8.33
C VAL A 15 -32.74 -29.93 -9.18
N VAL A 16 -32.65 -30.57 -10.36
CA VAL A 16 -31.51 -30.38 -11.28
C VAL A 16 -31.47 -28.96 -11.86
N ILE A 17 -32.63 -28.35 -12.15
CA ILE A 17 -32.72 -26.96 -12.60
C ILE A 17 -32.36 -25.98 -11.48
N CYS A 18 -32.79 -26.24 -10.24
CA CYS A 18 -32.41 -25.39 -9.10
C CYS A 18 -30.91 -25.47 -8.81
N VAL A 19 -30.31 -26.66 -8.92
CA VAL A 19 -28.85 -26.80 -8.76
C VAL A 19 -28.14 -26.09 -9.91
N LEU A 20 -28.48 -26.33 -11.18
CA LEU A 20 -27.81 -25.63 -12.31
C LEU A 20 -28.05 -24.10 -12.33
N GLY A 21 -29.21 -23.63 -11.88
CA GLY A 21 -29.53 -22.20 -11.78
C GLY A 21 -28.77 -21.47 -10.66
N CYS A 22 -28.35 -22.17 -9.60
CA CYS A 22 -27.53 -21.59 -8.54
C CYS A 22 -26.03 -21.53 -8.88
N TYR A 23 -25.55 -22.31 -9.87
CA TYR A 23 -24.16 -22.23 -10.33
C TYR A 23 -23.94 -21.16 -11.42
N ALA A 24 -25.01 -20.60 -11.98
CA ALA A 24 -24.95 -19.58 -13.03
C ALA A 24 -25.44 -18.23 -12.51
N SER A 25 -24.68 -17.62 -11.60
CA SER A 25 -24.54 -16.15 -11.44
C SER A 25 -23.52 -15.85 -10.34
N ALA A 26 -22.25 -16.18 -10.59
CA ALA A 26 -21.22 -15.25 -10.16
C ALA A 26 -21.26 -14.14 -11.21
N GLU A 27 -21.98 -13.05 -10.94
CA GLU A 27 -21.81 -11.83 -11.74
C GLU A 27 -20.35 -11.43 -11.60
N ASP A 28 -19.58 -11.61 -12.68
CA ASP A 28 -18.26 -11.02 -12.85
C ASP A 28 -18.49 -9.52 -12.96
N LYS A 29 -18.60 -8.84 -11.80
CA LYS A 29 -18.76 -7.39 -11.73
C LYS A 29 -17.42 -6.77 -12.06
N SER A 30 -17.10 -6.70 -13.35
CA SER A 30 -15.91 -5.99 -13.84
C SER A 30 -15.86 -4.58 -13.25
N VAL A 31 -14.76 -4.21 -12.60
CA VAL A 31 -14.60 -2.87 -12.04
C VAL A 31 -14.48 -1.82 -13.15
N ASP A 32 -15.23 -0.71 -13.03
CA ASP A 32 -15.11 0.43 -13.95
C ASP A 32 -13.91 1.31 -13.57
N CYS A 33 -12.78 1.11 -14.27
CA CYS A 33 -11.54 1.84 -14.03
C CYS A 33 -11.60 3.35 -14.32
N ASN A 34 -12.67 3.85 -14.95
CA ASN A 34 -12.87 5.29 -15.18
C ASN A 34 -13.59 5.97 -14.02
N LYS A 35 -14.08 5.20 -13.04
CA LYS A 35 -14.86 5.71 -11.92
C LYS A 35 -14.21 5.29 -10.60
N PRO A 36 -13.18 6.04 -10.12
CA PRO A 36 -12.52 5.69 -8.88
C PRO A 36 -13.50 5.70 -7.70
N PRO A 37 -13.35 4.76 -6.75
CA PRO A 37 -14.16 4.75 -5.55
C PRO A 37 -13.89 5.99 -4.70
N ARG A 38 -14.75 6.21 -3.70
CA ARG A 38 -14.51 7.23 -2.68
C ARG A 38 -13.14 6.98 -2.04
N TYR A 39 -12.35 8.05 -1.85
CA TYR A 39 -11.07 7.95 -1.16
C TYR A 39 -11.26 7.44 0.28
N ILE A 40 -10.51 6.40 0.62
CA ILE A 40 -10.44 5.82 1.95
C ILE A 40 -8.97 5.66 2.31
N PRO A 41 -8.55 6.17 3.48
CA PRO A 41 -7.19 5.96 3.95
C PRO A 41 -6.90 4.46 4.11
N PHE A 42 -5.77 3.98 3.58
CA PHE A 42 -5.41 2.56 3.59
C PHE A 42 -5.43 1.93 4.99
N HIS A 43 -5.02 2.67 6.04
CA HIS A 43 -5.04 2.18 7.42
C HIS A 43 -6.45 1.83 7.96
N MET A 44 -7.51 2.39 7.36
CA MET A 44 -8.90 2.06 7.72
C MET A 44 -9.33 0.69 7.19
N CYS A 45 -8.61 0.18 6.19
CA CYS A 45 -8.88 -1.07 5.50
C CYS A 45 -7.88 -2.16 5.84
N CYS A 46 -6.61 -1.79 6.00
CA CYS A 46 -5.53 -2.67 6.40
C CYS A 46 -4.76 -2.01 7.55
N SER A 47 -4.79 -2.61 8.75
CA SER A 47 -4.04 -2.07 9.89
C SER A 47 -2.55 -2.36 9.72
N VAL A 48 -1.85 -1.45 9.04
CA VAL A 48 -0.39 -1.49 8.88
C VAL A 48 0.26 -0.83 10.10
N PRO A 49 1.21 -1.49 10.77
CA PRO A 49 1.96 -0.93 11.88
C PRO A 49 2.75 0.33 11.49
N ASP A 50 2.88 1.26 12.43
CA ASP A 50 3.73 2.43 12.27
C ASP A 50 5.20 2.08 12.54
N LEU A 51 6.08 2.41 11.61
CA LEU A 51 7.52 2.20 11.73
C LEU A 51 8.21 3.28 12.60
N SER A 52 7.47 4.32 12.97
CA SER A 52 7.97 5.49 13.68
C SER A 52 7.94 5.28 15.19
N THR A 53 9.00 4.68 15.75
CA THR A 53 9.10 4.55 17.22
C THR A 53 9.16 5.92 17.91
N GLU A 54 8.78 5.99 19.19
CA GLU A 54 8.84 7.23 19.97
C GLU A 54 10.25 7.85 19.96
N GLU A 55 11.30 7.01 20.02
CA GLU A 55 12.69 7.45 19.96
C GLU A 55 13.05 8.02 18.58
N LEU A 56 12.62 7.37 17.49
CA LEU A 56 12.83 7.88 16.12
C LEU A 56 12.08 9.20 15.90
N MET A 57 10.84 9.28 16.38
CA MET A 57 10.02 10.50 16.32
C MET A 57 10.68 11.64 17.09
N LYS A 58 11.28 11.38 18.25
CA LYS A 58 12.04 12.38 19.01
C LYS A 58 13.29 12.85 18.26
N GLN A 59 14.03 11.93 17.64
CA GLN A 59 15.23 12.27 16.85
C GLN A 59 14.89 13.06 15.57
N CYS A 60 13.71 12.82 15.00
CA CYS A 60 13.24 13.44 13.77
C CYS A 60 12.19 14.54 13.98
N ALA A 61 11.95 14.98 15.23
CA ALA A 61 10.86 15.87 15.63
C ALA A 61 10.79 17.19 14.85
N LYS A 62 11.92 17.67 14.30
CA LYS A 62 11.95 18.88 13.46
C LYS A 62 11.10 18.76 12.18
N PHE A 63 10.86 17.53 11.72
CA PHE A 63 10.03 17.21 10.56
C PHE A 63 8.66 16.63 10.96
N ASP A 64 8.42 16.47 12.27
CA ASP A 64 7.13 16.03 12.76
C ASP A 64 6.15 17.21 12.73
N HIS A 65 5.35 17.23 11.66
CA HIS A 65 4.28 18.21 11.50
C HIS A 65 2.93 17.74 12.05
N SER A 66 2.88 16.65 12.81
CA SER A 66 1.66 16.17 13.48
C SER A 66 1.01 17.23 14.39
N GLN A 67 1.79 18.23 14.84
CA GLN A 67 1.30 19.33 15.67
C GLN A 67 0.65 20.48 14.89
N TYR A 68 0.81 20.51 13.56
CA TYR A 68 0.15 21.53 12.73
C TYR A 68 -1.28 21.07 12.48
N GLN A 69 -2.24 21.75 13.14
CA GLN A 69 -3.69 21.49 13.22
C GLN A 69 -4.47 21.41 11.89
N HIS A 70 -3.82 21.24 10.74
CA HIS A 70 -4.49 21.17 9.44
C HIS A 70 -5.02 19.77 9.08
N TYR A 71 -4.63 18.72 9.81
CA TYR A 71 -5.10 17.35 9.54
C TYR A 71 -6.02 16.83 10.66
N PRO A 72 -7.14 16.17 10.31
CA PRO A 72 -8.01 15.54 11.29
C PRO A 72 -7.25 14.50 12.15
N PRO A 73 -7.65 14.26 13.42
CA PRO A 73 -6.97 13.34 14.32
C PRO A 73 -6.74 11.91 13.80
N HIS A 74 -7.63 11.42 12.94
CA HIS A 74 -7.54 10.11 12.30
C HIS A 74 -6.58 10.06 11.09
N MET A 75 -5.89 11.18 10.81
CA MET A 75 -4.89 11.30 9.75
C MET A 75 -3.48 11.58 10.30
N HIS A 76 -3.34 11.78 11.61
CA HIS A 76 -2.04 11.82 12.27
C HIS A 76 -1.42 10.41 12.17
N GLY A 77 -0.42 10.26 11.30
CA GLY A 77 0.23 8.97 10.98
C GLY A 77 0.30 8.66 9.48
N LEU A 78 -0.55 9.26 8.64
CA LEU A 78 -0.55 8.98 7.18
C LEU A 78 0.15 10.03 6.32
N HIS A 79 0.27 11.24 6.84
CA HIS A 79 0.87 12.36 6.10
C HIS A 79 2.02 12.94 6.92
N HIS A 80 2.95 12.08 7.30
CA HIS A 80 4.25 12.54 7.73
C HIS A 80 4.86 13.38 6.61
N HIS A 81 5.49 14.49 6.97
CA HIS A 81 6.24 15.29 6.01
C HIS A 81 7.23 14.35 5.30
N PRO A 82 7.44 14.46 3.98
CA PRO A 82 8.36 13.56 3.27
C PRO A 82 9.75 13.45 3.92
N CYS A 83 10.21 14.55 4.55
CA CYS A 83 11.47 14.57 5.28
C CYS A 83 11.49 13.81 6.61
N LEU A 84 10.33 13.52 7.22
CA LEU A 84 10.25 12.72 8.44
C LEU A 84 10.59 11.26 8.11
N ILE A 85 9.99 10.68 7.07
CA ILE A 85 10.32 9.33 6.61
C ILE A 85 11.80 9.24 6.19
N GLU A 86 12.28 10.22 5.43
CA GLU A 86 13.70 10.31 5.05
C GLU A 86 14.61 10.38 6.28
N CYS A 87 14.24 11.13 7.32
CA CYS A 87 15.00 11.21 8.56
C CYS A 87 15.04 9.86 9.29
N ILE A 88 13.88 9.19 9.41
CA ILE A 88 13.78 7.88 10.05
C ILE A 88 14.67 6.89 9.32
N PHE A 89 14.56 6.81 8.00
CA PHE A 89 15.35 5.91 7.17
C PHE A 89 16.85 6.15 7.25
N ASN A 90 17.28 7.42 7.30
CA ASN A 90 18.68 7.74 7.51
C ASN A 90 19.16 7.36 8.92
N LYS A 91 18.31 7.51 9.94
CA LYS A 91 18.65 7.14 11.33
C LYS A 91 18.73 5.63 11.55
N THR A 92 17.95 4.87 10.81
CA THR A 92 17.95 3.40 10.85
C THR A 92 18.86 2.78 9.80
N GLU A 93 19.52 3.59 8.98
CA GLU A 93 20.36 3.17 7.85
C GLU A 93 19.60 2.34 6.80
N VAL A 94 18.27 2.38 6.81
CA VAL A 94 17.40 1.76 5.79
C VAL A 94 17.62 2.38 4.41
N ILE A 95 18.00 3.66 4.41
CA ILE A 95 18.56 4.31 3.24
C ILE A 95 19.98 4.75 3.61
N SER A 96 20.93 4.37 2.77
CA SER A 96 22.33 4.76 2.91
C SER A 96 22.56 6.19 2.40
N ASP A 97 23.73 6.78 2.69
CA ASP A 97 24.05 8.18 2.35
C ASP A 97 23.97 8.50 0.85
N ASN A 98 24.15 7.50 -0.02
CA ASN A 98 24.00 7.63 -1.48
C ASN A 98 22.53 7.49 -1.94
N GLY A 99 21.61 7.30 -1.00
CA GLY A 99 20.19 7.12 -1.21
C GLY A 99 19.77 5.67 -1.48
N GLU A 100 20.68 4.70 -1.51
CA GLU A 100 20.33 3.30 -1.82
C GLU A 100 19.58 2.62 -0.65
N PRO A 101 18.44 1.96 -0.93
CA PRO A 101 17.72 1.17 0.06
C PRO A 101 18.51 -0.06 0.53
N ASP A 102 18.39 -0.41 1.80
CA ASP A 102 19.00 -1.59 2.42
C ASP A 102 17.90 -2.48 3.03
N VAL A 103 17.70 -3.65 2.41
CA VAL A 103 16.64 -4.61 2.77
C VAL A 103 16.90 -5.19 4.16
N ASP A 104 18.14 -5.51 4.50
CA ASP A 104 18.50 -6.09 5.80
C ASP A 104 18.22 -5.09 6.94
N LYS A 105 18.52 -3.81 6.71
CA LYS A 105 18.23 -2.72 7.66
C LYS A 105 16.74 -2.49 7.82
N PHE A 106 15.96 -2.65 6.74
CA PHE A 106 14.51 -2.56 6.81
C PHE A 106 13.91 -3.73 7.58
N SER A 107 14.39 -4.95 7.33
CA SER A 107 14.02 -6.16 8.08
C SER A 107 14.29 -5.98 9.59
N ALA A 108 15.48 -5.47 9.96
CA ALA A 108 15.81 -5.17 11.35
C ALA A 108 14.92 -4.07 11.98
N LEU A 109 14.44 -3.11 11.18
CA LEU A 109 13.47 -2.13 11.64
C LEU A 109 12.11 -2.79 11.93
N LEU A 110 11.64 -3.68 11.05
CA LEU A 110 10.40 -4.44 11.24
C LEU A 110 10.47 -5.33 12.48
N ASP A 111 11.60 -5.98 12.75
CA ASP A 111 11.81 -6.78 13.97
C ASP A 111 11.61 -5.97 15.25
N THR A 112 11.81 -4.65 15.18
CA THR A 112 11.64 -3.75 16.31
C THR A 112 10.20 -3.20 16.41
N THR A 113 9.56 -2.91 15.28
CA THR A 113 8.28 -2.17 15.21
C THR A 113 7.06 -3.04 14.96
N VAL A 114 7.24 -4.22 14.34
CA VAL A 114 6.19 -5.15 13.90
C VAL A 114 6.31 -6.53 14.58
N LYS A 115 7.12 -6.63 15.64
CA LYS A 115 7.45 -7.88 16.36
C LYS A 115 6.27 -8.79 16.74
N ASP A 116 5.08 -8.23 16.93
CA ASP A 116 3.88 -8.96 17.36
C ASP A 116 3.02 -9.44 16.18
N ASN A 117 3.47 -9.23 14.93
CA ASN A 117 2.76 -9.61 13.70
C ASN A 117 3.74 -10.05 12.59
N GLU A 118 4.27 -11.27 12.72
CA GLU A 118 5.22 -11.87 11.77
C GLU A 118 4.68 -11.93 10.32
N GLU A 119 3.37 -12.17 10.15
CA GLU A 119 2.73 -12.20 8.82
C GLU A 119 2.82 -10.83 8.13
N MET A 120 2.51 -9.75 8.85
CA MET A 120 2.62 -8.39 8.33
C MET A 120 4.08 -7.99 8.10
N ALA A 121 5.00 -8.37 9.00
CA ALA A 121 6.43 -8.10 8.82
C ALA A 121 6.95 -8.71 7.50
N ALA A 122 6.62 -9.99 7.23
CA ALA A 122 7.03 -10.66 5.99
C ALA A 122 6.45 -9.98 4.73
N ILE A 123 5.20 -9.50 4.79
CA ILE A 123 4.59 -8.77 3.67
C ILE A 123 5.27 -7.42 3.45
N MET A 124 5.56 -6.68 4.52
CA MET A 124 6.25 -5.40 4.44
C MET A 124 7.68 -5.57 3.91
N GLU A 125 8.38 -6.62 4.31
CA GLU A 125 9.73 -6.95 3.81
C GLU A 125 9.72 -7.26 2.31
N ALA A 126 8.81 -8.12 1.85
CA ALA A 126 8.64 -8.43 0.42
C ALA A 126 8.22 -7.19 -0.40
N ALA A 127 7.36 -6.35 0.16
CA ALA A 127 6.99 -5.06 -0.41
C ALA A 127 8.21 -4.13 -0.54
N PHE A 128 9.07 -4.08 0.48
CA PHE A 128 10.27 -3.25 0.47
C PHE A 128 11.29 -3.73 -0.56
N GLU A 129 11.53 -5.04 -0.68
CA GLU A 129 12.40 -5.60 -1.72
C GLU A 129 11.90 -5.20 -3.12
N THR A 130 10.61 -5.42 -3.41
CA THR A 130 9.98 -5.03 -4.67
C THR A 130 10.13 -3.53 -4.96
N CYS A 131 9.94 -2.70 -3.94
CA CYS A 131 10.01 -1.26 -4.07
C CYS A 131 11.44 -0.72 -4.16
N ALA A 132 12.42 -1.39 -3.55
CA ALA A 132 13.83 -1.06 -3.69
C ALA A 132 14.31 -1.25 -5.12
N GLU A 133 13.89 -2.34 -5.78
CA GLU A 133 14.16 -2.57 -7.21
C GLU A 133 13.55 -1.45 -8.07
N LYS A 134 12.25 -1.15 -7.90
CA LYS A 134 11.58 -0.05 -8.61
C LYS A 134 12.24 1.31 -8.37
N MET A 135 12.78 1.52 -7.17
CA MET A 135 13.48 2.76 -6.80
C MET A 135 14.80 2.91 -7.55
N SER A 136 15.54 1.81 -7.74
CA SER A 136 16.79 1.81 -8.51
C SER A 136 16.55 2.23 -9.97
N ASP A 137 15.48 1.71 -10.60
CA ASP A 137 15.06 2.09 -11.94
C ASP A 137 14.65 3.57 -12.01
N LEU A 138 13.84 4.03 -11.06
CA LEU A 138 13.40 5.42 -10.99
C LEU A 138 14.60 6.38 -10.86
N LYS A 139 15.59 6.06 -10.02
CA LYS A 139 16.80 6.87 -9.89
C LYS A 139 17.62 6.92 -11.17
N ALA A 140 17.75 5.79 -11.88
CA ALA A 140 18.44 5.75 -13.16
C ALA A 140 17.75 6.66 -14.18
N MET A 141 16.42 6.60 -14.28
CA MET A 141 15.62 7.48 -15.14
C MET A 141 15.78 8.96 -14.77
N ILE A 142 15.72 9.28 -13.47
CA ILE A 142 15.91 10.65 -12.98
C ILE A 142 17.32 11.15 -13.31
N THR A 143 18.35 10.33 -13.09
CA THR A 143 19.75 10.69 -13.38
C THR A 143 19.95 10.93 -14.87
N GLU A 144 19.38 10.08 -15.72
CA GLU A 144 19.40 10.26 -17.16
C GLU A 144 18.69 11.56 -17.57
N GLU A 145 17.51 11.85 -17.03
CA GLU A 145 16.78 13.09 -17.33
C GLU A 145 17.56 14.34 -16.87
N MET A 146 18.13 14.32 -15.67
CA MET A 146 18.99 15.41 -15.19
C MET A 146 20.19 15.66 -16.09
N SER A 147 20.76 14.62 -16.71
CA SER A 147 21.87 14.75 -17.65
C SER A 147 21.48 15.43 -18.96
N LYS A 148 20.21 15.30 -19.37
CA LYS A 148 19.66 15.85 -20.61
C LYS A 148 18.99 17.21 -20.42
N ASN A 149 18.53 17.50 -19.20
CA ASN A 149 17.69 18.65 -18.89
C ASN A 149 18.24 19.44 -17.67
N PRO A 150 19.09 20.46 -17.92
CA PRO A 150 19.67 21.29 -16.86
C PRO A 150 18.64 22.03 -15.99
N GLU A 151 17.50 22.44 -16.56
CA GLU A 151 16.42 23.10 -15.81
C GLU A 151 15.79 22.12 -14.80
N TYR A 152 15.58 20.87 -15.22
CA TYR A 152 15.10 19.83 -14.32
C TYR A 152 16.11 19.53 -13.19
N ALA A 153 17.40 19.46 -13.52
CA ALA A 153 18.46 19.27 -12.54
C ALA A 153 18.52 20.42 -11.51
N GLU A 154 18.40 21.66 -11.96
CA GLU A 154 18.35 22.84 -11.08
C GLU A 154 17.11 22.80 -10.16
N LYS A 155 15.93 22.45 -10.69
CA LYS A 155 14.70 22.32 -9.90
C LYS A 155 14.83 21.26 -8.81
N MET A 156 15.42 20.11 -9.12
CA MET A 156 15.72 19.05 -8.14
C MET A 156 16.70 19.53 -7.06
N ALA A 157 17.78 20.22 -7.44
CA ALA A 157 18.73 20.78 -6.48
C ALA A 157 18.09 21.83 -5.57
N ASN A 158 17.25 22.71 -6.13
CA ASN A 158 16.51 23.72 -5.38
C ASN A 158 15.51 23.09 -4.41
N HIS A 159 14.80 22.04 -4.83
CA HIS A 159 13.91 21.30 -3.93
C HIS A 159 14.68 20.70 -2.74
N ARG A 160 15.83 20.06 -3.00
CA ARG A 160 16.70 19.54 -1.93
C ARG A 160 17.14 20.65 -0.96
N MET A 161 17.50 21.82 -1.49
CA MET A 161 17.94 22.96 -0.69
C MET A 161 16.80 23.56 0.16
N GLN A 162 15.60 23.67 -0.39
CA GLN A 162 14.43 24.26 0.28
C GLN A 162 13.81 23.33 1.31
N ALA A 163 13.59 22.06 0.94
CA ALA A 163 12.96 21.07 1.82
C ALA A 163 13.94 20.52 2.88
N GLY A 164 15.25 20.64 2.66
CA GLY A 164 16.28 20.09 3.53
C GLY A 164 16.34 18.55 3.53
N CYS A 165 15.65 17.91 2.58
CA CYS A 165 15.64 16.47 2.36
C CYS A 165 15.39 16.14 0.88
N LEU A 166 15.73 14.91 0.48
CA LEU A 166 15.27 14.35 -0.79
C LEU A 166 14.00 13.53 -0.51
N PRO A 167 12.99 13.52 -1.41
CA PRO A 167 11.75 12.79 -1.18
C PRO A 167 11.89 11.28 -1.44
N TYR A 168 13.11 10.74 -1.51
CA TYR A 168 13.36 9.35 -1.91
C TYR A 168 12.80 8.35 -0.90
N GLY A 169 13.02 8.56 0.40
CA GLY A 169 12.40 7.73 1.44
C GLY A 169 10.87 7.79 1.41
N ALA A 170 10.29 8.95 1.11
CA ALA A 170 8.84 9.09 0.99
C ALA A 170 8.28 8.36 -0.25
N VAL A 171 8.98 8.42 -1.39
CA VAL A 171 8.61 7.67 -2.60
C VAL A 171 8.70 6.16 -2.34
N LEU A 172 9.79 5.72 -1.72
CA LEU A 172 10.00 4.32 -1.35
C LEU A 172 8.90 3.83 -0.39
N MET A 173 8.63 4.55 0.70
CA MET A 173 7.58 4.16 1.64
C MET A 173 6.19 4.20 1.05
N ASN A 174 5.89 5.14 0.14
CA ASN A 174 4.61 5.14 -0.54
C ASN A 174 4.44 3.89 -1.42
N CYS A 175 5.51 3.43 -2.07
CA CYS A 175 5.51 2.15 -2.77
C CYS A 175 5.25 0.99 -1.79
N VAL A 176 5.99 0.93 -0.67
CA VAL A 176 5.85 -0.13 0.35
C VAL A 176 4.43 -0.19 0.90
N HIS A 177 3.84 0.95 1.26
CA HIS A 177 2.46 1.02 1.74
C HIS A 177 1.46 0.52 0.70
N THR A 178 1.71 0.76 -0.59
CA THR A 178 0.81 0.31 -1.66
C THR A 178 0.92 -1.21 -1.85
N GLU A 179 2.14 -1.74 -1.96
CA GLU A 179 2.38 -3.19 -2.07
C GLU A 179 1.87 -3.94 -0.83
N THR A 180 2.06 -3.38 0.37
CA THR A 180 1.55 -3.94 1.63
C THR A 180 0.02 -3.95 1.65
N PHE A 181 -0.62 -2.88 1.14
CA PHE A 181 -2.08 -2.81 1.06
C PHE A 181 -2.65 -3.84 0.10
N GLU A 182 -2.05 -3.99 -1.09
CA GLU A 182 -2.44 -4.96 -2.12
C GLU A 182 -2.33 -6.40 -1.59
N ASN A 183 -1.32 -6.67 -0.76
CA ASN A 183 -1.05 -7.98 -0.16
C ASN A 183 -1.56 -8.12 1.28
N CYS A 184 -2.41 -7.20 1.75
CA CYS A 184 -2.82 -7.17 3.16
C CYS A 184 -3.50 -8.50 3.59
N PRO A 185 -3.08 -9.11 4.71
CA PRO A 185 -3.67 -10.35 5.20
C PRO A 185 -5.16 -10.23 5.47
N ALA A 186 -5.91 -11.30 5.15
CA ALA A 186 -7.32 -11.39 5.50
C ALA A 186 -7.57 -11.30 7.03
N SER A 187 -6.56 -11.64 7.85
CA SER A 187 -6.62 -11.61 9.31
C SER A 187 -6.77 -10.20 9.89
N VAL A 188 -6.23 -9.18 9.21
CA VAL A 188 -6.24 -7.77 9.64
C VAL A 188 -6.99 -6.84 8.66
N TRP A 189 -7.59 -7.42 7.63
CA TRP A 189 -8.41 -6.72 6.65
C TRP A 189 -9.78 -6.35 7.22
N ASN A 190 -10.21 -5.11 6.99
CA ASN A 190 -11.56 -4.67 7.26
C ASN A 190 -12.48 -5.02 6.08
N ASP A 191 -13.32 -6.04 6.25
CA ASP A 191 -14.24 -6.58 5.24
C ASP A 191 -15.48 -5.70 4.97
N SER A 192 -15.34 -4.38 5.04
CA SER A 192 -16.38 -3.43 4.64
C SER A 192 -16.51 -3.37 3.11
N THR A 193 -17.73 -3.10 2.62
CA THR A 193 -18.01 -2.87 1.19
C THR A 193 -17.06 -1.83 0.61
N GLU A 194 -16.83 -0.76 1.37
CA GLU A 194 -15.99 0.35 1.03
C GLU A 194 -14.52 -0.07 0.81
N CYS A 195 -13.94 -0.85 1.73
CA CYS A 195 -12.58 -1.34 1.61
C CYS A 195 -12.42 -2.35 0.48
N ASN A 196 -13.38 -3.27 0.34
CA ASN A 196 -13.38 -4.24 -0.75
C ASN A 196 -13.45 -3.55 -2.12
N THR A 197 -14.31 -2.54 -2.27
CA THR A 197 -14.39 -1.75 -3.52
C THR A 197 -13.05 -1.09 -3.86
N VAL A 198 -12.33 -0.56 -2.86
CA VAL A 198 -11.00 0.05 -3.09
C VAL A 198 -9.97 -1.01 -3.47
N ARG A 199 -9.97 -2.18 -2.82
CA ARG A 199 -9.05 -3.29 -3.14
C ARG A 199 -9.30 -3.84 -4.54
N ASP A 200 -10.56 -4.08 -4.89
CA ASP A 200 -10.94 -4.58 -6.21
C ASP A 200 -10.53 -3.57 -7.29
N PHE A 201 -10.77 -2.28 -7.06
CA PHE A 201 -10.32 -1.22 -7.97
C PHE A 201 -8.81 -1.19 -8.14
N ILE A 202 -8.02 -1.24 -7.07
CA ILE A 202 -6.55 -1.23 -7.16
C ILE A 202 -6.03 -2.46 -7.91
N ASN A 203 -6.60 -3.64 -7.65
CA ASN A 203 -6.16 -4.90 -8.24
C ASN A 203 -6.55 -5.04 -9.72
N GLU A 204 -7.76 -4.62 -10.10
CA GLU A 204 -8.27 -4.74 -11.48
C GLU A 204 -7.84 -3.57 -12.36
N CYS A 205 -7.77 -2.37 -11.80
CA CYS A 205 -7.40 -1.15 -12.49
C CYS A 205 -5.95 -0.82 -12.19
N LYS A 206 -5.04 -1.59 -12.81
CA LYS A 206 -3.60 -1.28 -12.81
C LYS A 206 -3.40 0.22 -12.99
N ARG A 207 -2.55 0.83 -12.15
CA ARG A 207 -2.22 2.26 -12.24
C ARG A 207 -1.88 2.60 -13.70
N VAL A 208 -2.78 3.33 -14.37
CA VAL A 208 -2.53 3.98 -15.67
C VAL A 208 -1.47 5.06 -15.47
#